data_AF-A0A1F7GFK9-F1
#
_entry.id   AF-A0A1F7GFK9-F1
#
_cell.length_a   1.000
_cell.length_b   1.000
_cell.length_c   1.000
_cell.angle_alpha   90.00
_cell.angle_beta   90.00
_cell.angle_gamma   90.00
#
_symmetry.space_group_name_H-M   'P 1'
#
loop_
_entity.id
_entity.type
_entity.pdbx_description
1 polymer ?
#
loop_
_entity_poly.entity_id
_entity_poly.type
_entity_poly.pdbx_seq_one_letter_code
_entity_poly.pdbx_strand_id
1 'polypeptide(L)'
;MPERLSTGQEECSDSGIIRFSPLSCLEAFIPEWGLMVWKDERGETELSPTQSRILQTLIDDLIHWHSTDDLETRIWGVSLGTNLLAVNIRSIRMKIEPDPHNPIYLLSKPRFGYRFNQYAETEIIGTEEDL
;
A
#
# COMPACT_ATOMS: atom_id res chain seq x y z
N MET A 1 -7.15 36.08 -17.47
CA MET A 1 -7.95 35.02 -16.86
C MET A 1 -7.63 33.71 -17.57
N PRO A 2 -6.97 32.75 -16.92
CA PRO A 2 -7.03 31.36 -17.32
C PRO A 2 -8.09 30.63 -16.47
N GLU A 3 -8.80 29.72 -17.12
CA GLU A 3 -9.88 28.92 -16.58
C GLU A 3 -9.41 28.06 -15.39
N ARG A 4 -10.21 28.06 -14.30
CA ARG A 4 -10.05 27.10 -13.21
C ARG A 4 -10.50 25.73 -13.73
N LEU A 5 -9.53 24.86 -14.00
CA LEU A 5 -9.78 23.43 -13.96
C LEU A 5 -10.15 23.08 -12.52
N SER A 6 -11.34 22.51 -12.36
CA SER A 6 -11.88 21.97 -11.13
C SER A 6 -11.02 20.79 -10.69
N THR A 7 -9.97 21.02 -9.90
CA THR A 7 -9.34 19.96 -9.11
C THR A 7 -10.37 19.53 -8.08
N GLY A 8 -11.01 18.38 -8.31
CA GLY A 8 -11.93 17.77 -7.37
C GLY A 8 -11.21 17.60 -6.04
N GLN A 9 -11.63 18.38 -5.05
CA GLN A 9 -11.28 18.15 -3.66
C GLN A 9 -11.90 16.80 -3.27
N GLU A 10 -11.09 15.78 -3.07
CA GLU A 10 -11.54 14.54 -2.42
C GLU A 10 -11.79 14.87 -0.95
N GLU A 11 -13.05 15.12 -0.61
CA GLU A 11 -13.51 15.22 0.76
C GLU A 11 -13.31 13.86 1.45
N CYS A 12 -12.31 13.81 2.34
CA CYS A 12 -12.13 12.72 3.28
C CYS A 12 -13.30 12.73 4.28
N SER A 13 -14.37 11.98 3.97
CA SER A 13 -15.55 11.90 4.83
C SER A 13 -15.24 11.21 6.16
N ASP A 14 -15.88 11.70 7.23
CA ASP A 14 -15.81 11.40 8.68
C ASP A 14 -15.95 9.92 9.15
N SER A 15 -15.67 8.93 8.28
CA SER A 15 -15.99 7.51 8.48
C SER A 15 -14.84 6.64 8.99
N GLY A 16 -13.65 7.21 9.26
CA GLY A 16 -12.47 6.43 9.64
C GLY A 16 -11.95 5.49 8.53
N ILE A 17 -12.43 5.68 7.29
CA ILE A 17 -12.02 4.96 6.09
C ILE A 17 -11.10 5.89 5.29
N ILE A 18 -9.89 5.44 5.01
CA ILE A 18 -8.94 6.19 4.18
C ILE A 18 -8.84 5.52 2.83
N ARG A 19 -9.08 6.30 1.79
CA ARG A 19 -9.01 5.89 0.39
C ARG A 19 -7.57 6.05 -0.07
N PHE A 20 -6.90 4.94 -0.36
CA PHE A 20 -5.58 4.96 -0.99
C PHE A 20 -5.76 4.78 -2.49
N SER A 21 -5.36 5.81 -3.23
CA SER A 21 -5.06 5.69 -4.65
C SER A 21 -3.54 5.56 -4.83
N PRO A 22 -3.08 4.80 -5.84
CA PRO A 22 -1.67 4.75 -6.23
C PRO A 22 -1.00 6.12 -6.37
N LEU A 23 -1.75 7.16 -6.71
CA LEU A 23 -1.24 8.50 -7.03
C LEU A 23 -1.30 9.51 -5.87
N SER A 24 -1.95 9.20 -4.74
CA SER A 24 -2.26 10.18 -3.67
C SER A 24 -1.70 9.85 -2.28
N CYS A 25 -0.70 8.96 -2.19
CA CYS A 25 -0.20 8.38 -0.92
C CYS A 25 0.45 9.34 0.11
N LEU A 26 0.42 10.67 -0.08
CA LEU A 26 1.17 11.62 0.76
C LEU A 26 0.35 12.33 1.86
N GLU A 27 -0.97 12.11 1.94
CA GLU A 27 -1.85 12.83 2.88
C GLU A 27 -2.68 11.92 3.82
N ALA A 28 -2.16 10.76 4.22
CA ALA A 28 -2.89 9.85 5.11
C ALA A 28 -2.43 9.94 6.58
N PHE A 29 -3.27 10.51 7.45
CA PHE A 29 -3.18 10.34 8.91
C PHE A 29 -4.24 9.30 9.34
N ILE A 30 -3.80 8.06 9.60
CA ILE A 30 -4.72 6.96 9.97
C ILE A 30 -4.84 6.85 11.50
N PRO A 31 -6.05 6.91 12.08
CA PRO A 31 -6.23 6.60 13.50
C PRO A 31 -6.01 5.10 13.76
N GLU A 32 -5.75 4.76 15.03
CA GLU A 32 -5.40 3.40 15.48
C GLU A 32 -6.37 2.26 15.08
N TRP A 33 -7.59 2.57 14.63
CA TRP A 33 -8.62 1.61 14.19
C TRP A 33 -9.09 1.79 12.73
N GLY A 34 -8.42 2.62 11.93
CA GLY A 34 -8.87 2.94 10.57
C GLY A 34 -8.75 1.75 9.59
N LEU A 35 -9.82 1.48 8.86
CA LEU A 35 -9.83 0.49 7.77
C LEU A 35 -9.29 1.15 6.49
N MET A 36 -8.30 0.53 5.84
CA MET A 36 -7.85 1.00 4.53
C MET A 36 -8.78 0.48 3.43
N VAL A 37 -9.20 1.39 2.55
CA VAL A 37 -9.82 1.06 1.27
C VAL A 37 -8.82 1.36 0.17
N TRP A 38 -8.49 0.34 -0.60
CA TRP A 38 -7.67 0.48 -1.79
C TRP A 38 -8.57 0.74 -2.99
N LYS A 39 -8.25 1.75 -3.79
CA LYS A 39 -8.99 2.11 -4.99
C LYS A 39 -8.07 2.09 -6.20
N ASP A 40 -8.46 1.31 -7.19
CA ASP A 40 -7.81 1.27 -8.50
C ASP A 40 -8.86 1.26 -9.62
N GLU A 41 -8.43 1.05 -10.87
CA GLU A 41 -9.29 0.97 -12.05
C GLU A 41 -10.35 -0.14 -12.00
N ARG A 42 -10.18 -1.15 -11.13
CA ARG A 42 -11.13 -2.26 -10.92
C ARG A 42 -12.19 -1.92 -9.87
N GLY A 43 -12.01 -0.82 -9.13
CA GLY A 43 -12.94 -0.35 -8.11
C GLY A 43 -12.30 -0.26 -6.72
N GLU A 44 -13.14 -0.37 -5.70
CA GLU A 44 -12.74 -0.22 -4.29
C GLU A 44 -12.72 -1.58 -3.59
N THR A 45 -11.66 -1.83 -2.81
CA THR A 45 -11.53 -3.05 -2.01
C THR A 45 -11.07 -2.74 -0.59
N GLU A 46 -11.75 -3.33 0.39
CA GLU A 46 -11.42 -3.18 1.80
C GLU A 46 -10.29 -4.13 2.21
N LEU A 47 -9.31 -3.62 2.93
CA LEU A 47 -8.31 -4.42 3.64
C LEU A 47 -8.82 -4.74 5.03
N SER A 48 -8.56 -5.94 5.56
CA SER A 48 -8.86 -6.23 6.97
C SER A 48 -8.06 -5.31 7.91
N PRO A 49 -8.39 -5.21 9.21
CA PRO A 49 -7.60 -4.39 10.14
C PRO A 49 -6.11 -4.76 10.16
N THR A 50 -5.78 -6.06 10.17
CA THR A 50 -4.39 -6.53 10.12
C THR A 50 -3.73 -6.20 8.79
N GLN A 51 -4.44 -6.36 7.66
CA GLN A 51 -3.91 -6.02 6.34
C GLN A 51 -3.63 -4.52 6.21
N SER A 52 -4.56 -3.70 6.72
CA SER A 52 -4.41 -2.24 6.79
C SER A 52 -3.19 -1.86 7.63
N ARG A 53 -3.04 -2.45 8.83
CA ARG A 53 -1.89 -2.23 9.70
C ARG A 53 -0.56 -2.58 9.03
N ILE A 54 -0.49 -3.72 8.34
CA ILE A 54 0.70 -4.16 7.59
C ILE A 54 1.05 -3.14 6.52
N LEU A 55 0.07 -2.80 5.67
CA LEU A 55 0.31 -1.92 4.54
C LEU A 55 0.69 -0.51 5.01
N GLN A 56 0.00 0.01 6.03
CA GLN A 56 0.32 1.30 6.65
C GLN A 56 1.75 1.33 7.19
N THR A 57 2.17 0.28 7.91
CA THR A 57 3.54 0.21 8.47
C THR A 57 4.60 0.34 7.38
N LEU A 58 4.33 -0.15 6.17
CA LEU A 58 5.22 -0.03 5.02
C LEU A 58 5.09 1.31 4.28
N ILE A 59 3.89 1.90 4.26
CA ILE A 59 3.65 3.23 3.68
C ILE A 59 4.28 4.33 4.55
N ASP A 60 4.31 4.16 5.86
CA ASP A 60 4.96 5.08 6.80
C ASP A 60 6.48 5.17 6.57
N ASP A 61 7.09 4.18 5.92
CA ASP A 61 8.51 4.14 5.57
C ASP A 61 8.74 3.58 4.15
N LEU A 62 8.60 4.47 3.17
CA LEU A 62 8.75 4.16 1.74
C LEU A 62 10.21 3.94 1.30
N ILE A 63 11.16 4.29 2.17
CA ILE A 63 12.59 4.30 1.86
C ILE A 63 13.21 2.95 2.22
N HIS A 64 12.87 2.39 3.38
CA HIS A 64 13.57 1.23 3.92
C HIS A 64 12.92 -0.11 3.59
N TRP A 65 13.74 -1.16 3.61
CA TRP A 65 13.26 -2.54 3.61
C TRP A 65 13.08 -2.99 5.05
N HIS A 66 11.92 -3.57 5.35
CA HIS A 66 11.63 -4.14 6.65
C HIS A 66 11.69 -5.66 6.61
N SER A 67 12.54 -6.25 7.46
CA SER A 67 12.60 -7.70 7.63
C SER A 67 11.28 -8.27 8.17
N THR A 68 11.07 -9.59 8.02
CA THR A 68 9.91 -10.27 8.61
C THR A 68 9.81 -10.00 10.11
N ASP A 69 10.92 -10.17 10.85
CA ASP A 69 10.93 -10.03 12.31
C ASP A 69 10.66 -8.59 12.75
N ASP A 70 11.20 -7.59 12.02
CA ASP A 70 10.94 -6.17 12.28
C ASP A 70 9.46 -5.83 12.05
N LEU A 71 8.89 -6.24 10.91
CA LEU A 71 7.47 -6.01 10.64
C LEU A 71 6.59 -6.71 11.67
N GLU A 72 6.87 -7.98 11.97
CA GLU A 72 6.09 -8.72 12.96
C GLU A 72 6.12 -8.02 14.32
N THR A 73 7.29 -7.54 14.73
CA THR A 73 7.45 -6.79 15.98
C THR A 73 6.69 -5.47 15.96
N ARG A 74 6.68 -4.73 14.84
CA ARG A 74 5.92 -3.46 14.71
C ARG A 74 4.40 -3.67 14.70
N ILE A 75 3.94 -4.76 14.12
CA ILE A 75 2.50 -5.04 13.95
C ILE A 75 1.92 -5.67 15.22
N TRP A 76 2.59 -6.68 15.78
CA TRP A 76 2.07 -7.51 16.88
C TRP A 76 2.85 -7.34 18.19
N GLY A 77 3.91 -6.54 18.24
CA GLY A 77 4.76 -6.32 19.42
C GLY A 77 5.83 -7.40 19.64
N VAL A 78 5.83 -8.46 18.84
CA VAL A 78 6.77 -9.58 18.94
C VAL A 78 6.92 -10.26 17.58
N SER A 79 8.12 -10.75 17.27
CA SER A 79 8.28 -11.68 16.13
C SER A 79 7.63 -13.02 16.48
N LEU A 80 6.64 -13.39 15.68
CA LEU A 80 5.85 -14.59 15.87
C LEU A 80 6.60 -15.83 15.38
N GLY A 81 7.53 -15.67 14.43
CA GLY A 81 8.25 -16.80 13.83
C GLY A 81 7.32 -17.75 13.08
N THR A 82 6.17 -17.24 12.61
CA THR A 82 5.16 -18.01 11.88
C THR A 82 5.07 -17.52 10.43
N ASN A 83 4.21 -18.14 9.62
CA ASN A 83 3.94 -17.67 8.26
C ASN A 83 2.84 -16.60 8.19
N LEU A 84 2.36 -16.07 9.32
CA LEU A 84 1.19 -15.19 9.37
C LEU A 84 1.40 -13.91 8.56
N LEU A 85 2.58 -13.28 8.66
CA LEU A 85 2.92 -12.11 7.85
C LEU A 85 2.87 -12.46 6.35
N ALA A 86 3.54 -13.54 5.95
CA ALA A 86 3.60 -13.95 4.54
C ALA A 86 2.22 -14.26 3.94
N VAL A 87 1.33 -14.89 4.72
CA VAL A 87 -0.06 -15.12 4.31
C VAL A 87 -0.80 -13.79 4.10
N ASN A 88 -0.68 -12.85 5.03
CA ASN A 88 -1.31 -11.54 4.88
C ASN A 88 -0.73 -10.74 3.70
N ILE A 89 0.59 -10.75 3.49
CA ILE A 89 1.24 -10.12 2.33
C ILE A 89 0.66 -10.69 1.02
N ARG A 90 0.52 -12.02 0.93
CA ARG A 90 -0.11 -12.66 -0.24
C ARG A 90 -1.54 -12.19 -0.42
N SER A 91 -2.34 -12.14 0.65
CA SER A 91 -3.73 -11.68 0.58
C SER A 91 -3.85 -10.19 0.21
N ILE A 92 -2.92 -9.33 0.65
CA ILE A 92 -2.86 -7.93 0.24
C ILE A 92 -2.56 -7.84 -1.26
N ARG A 93 -1.57 -8.59 -1.76
CA ARG A 93 -1.23 -8.58 -3.19
C ARG A 93 -2.40 -8.98 -4.08
N MET A 94 -3.16 -9.99 -3.68
CA MET A 94 -4.38 -10.40 -4.39
C MET A 94 -5.42 -9.28 -4.51
N LYS A 95 -5.39 -8.27 -3.63
CA LYS A 95 -6.32 -7.15 -3.61
C LYS A 95 -5.80 -5.92 -4.33
N ILE A 96 -4.51 -5.61 -4.19
CA ILE A 96 -3.96 -4.32 -4.63
C ILE A 96 -3.11 -4.41 -5.90
N GLU A 97 -2.50 -5.57 -6.18
CA GLU A 97 -1.60 -5.70 -7.33
C GLU A 97 -2.39 -5.97 -8.62
N PRO A 98 -1.90 -5.50 -9.78
CA PRO A 98 -2.37 -5.96 -11.09
C PRO A 98 -2.17 -7.47 -11.26
N ASP A 99 -0.96 -7.94 -10.96
CA ASP A 99 -0.59 -9.36 -10.92
C ASP A 99 0.06 -9.70 -9.57
N PRO A 100 -0.60 -10.49 -8.71
CA PRO A 100 -0.08 -10.88 -7.40
C PRO A 100 1.24 -11.68 -7.45
N HIS A 101 1.56 -12.31 -8.58
CA HIS A 101 2.80 -13.06 -8.78
C HIS A 101 3.97 -12.16 -9.22
N ASN A 102 3.66 -11.02 -9.82
CA ASN A 102 4.63 -10.01 -10.27
C ASN A 102 4.32 -8.67 -9.57
N PRO A 103 4.54 -8.58 -8.24
CA PRO A 103 4.11 -7.43 -7.45
C PRO A 103 4.93 -6.19 -7.79
N ILE A 104 4.24 -5.07 -7.99
CA ILE A 104 4.83 -3.76 -8.30
C ILE A 104 4.73 -2.79 -7.12
N TYR A 105 3.72 -2.95 -6.26
CA TYR A 105 3.53 -2.12 -5.06
C TYR A 105 4.20 -2.72 -3.82
N LEU A 106 3.86 -3.96 -3.48
CA LEU A 106 4.31 -4.63 -2.27
C LEU A 106 5.45 -5.57 -2.59
N LEU A 107 6.67 -5.03 -2.57
CA LEU A 107 7.88 -5.73 -3.01
C LEU A 107 8.37 -6.72 -1.95
N SER A 108 9.01 -7.81 -2.41
CA SER A 108 9.75 -8.73 -1.54
C SER A 108 11.15 -8.95 -2.06
N LYS A 109 12.13 -8.93 -1.15
CA LYS A 109 13.52 -9.25 -1.47
C LYS A 109 14.08 -10.22 -0.42
N PRO A 110 14.56 -11.41 -0.82
CA PRO A 110 15.12 -12.38 0.13
C PRO A 110 16.18 -11.74 1.03
N ARG A 111 16.13 -12.03 2.34
CA ARG A 111 17.00 -11.47 3.40
C ARG A 111 16.81 -9.98 3.73
N PHE A 112 16.12 -9.21 2.89
CA PHE A 112 15.79 -7.81 3.17
C PHE A 112 14.36 -7.67 3.71
N GLY A 113 13.43 -8.50 3.22
CA GLY A 113 12.04 -8.50 3.64
C GLY A 113 11.16 -7.76 2.65
N TYR A 114 10.35 -6.81 3.13
CA TYR A 114 9.29 -6.15 2.38
C TYR A 114 9.45 -4.64 2.35
N ARG A 115 8.92 -4.02 1.30
CA ARG A 115 8.89 -2.57 1.12
C ARG A 115 7.68 -2.19 0.28
N PHE A 116 7.10 -1.02 0.54
CA PHE A 116 6.09 -0.44 -0.34
C PHE A 116 6.75 0.45 -1.41
N ASN A 117 6.32 0.30 -2.65
CA ASN A 117 6.77 1.08 -3.79
C ASN A 117 5.62 1.97 -4.29
N GLN A 118 5.73 3.27 -4.02
CA GLN A 118 4.73 4.26 -4.44
C GLN A 118 4.81 4.63 -5.93
N TYR A 119 5.88 4.25 -6.64
CA TYR A 119 6.13 4.67 -8.03
C TYR A 119 5.78 3.61 -9.07
N ALA A 120 5.06 2.57 -8.66
CA ALA A 120 4.81 1.38 -9.47
C ALA A 120 4.17 1.66 -10.85
N GLU A 121 3.30 2.66 -10.96
CA GLU A 121 2.66 3.03 -12.24
C GLU A 121 3.56 3.89 -13.13
N THR A 122 4.49 4.66 -12.54
CA THR A 122 5.39 5.53 -13.30
C THR A 122 6.39 4.74 -14.15
N GLU A 123 6.78 3.55 -13.70
CA GLU A 123 7.72 2.69 -14.44
C GLU A 123 7.05 1.90 -15.58
N ILE A 124 5.73 1.67 -15.52
CA ILE A 124 5.00 0.93 -16.55
C ILE A 124 4.86 1.77 -17.84
N ILE A 125 4.69 3.09 -17.70
CA ILE A 125 4.50 4.01 -18.83
C ILE A 125 5.83 4.29 -19.57
N GLY A 126 6.98 4.06 -18.93
CA GLY A 126 8.30 4.44 -19.46
C GLY A 126 9.00 3.43 -20.39
N THR A 127 8.32 2.40 -20.91
CA THR A 127 8.98 1.31 -21.67
C THR A 127 8.62 1.21 -23.16
N GLU A 128 7.84 2.13 -23.73
CA GLU A 128 7.42 2.08 -25.15
C GLU A 128 7.88 3.25 -26.06
N GLU A 129 8.87 4.07 -25.65
CA GLU A 129 9.35 5.19 -26.49
C GLU A 129 10.85 5.16 -26.88
N ASP A 130 11.50 3.99 -26.79
CA ASP A 130 12.88 3.81 -27.29
C ASP A 130 12.93 2.79 -28.45
N LEU A 131 12.36 3.15 -29.61
CA LEU A 131 12.62 2.52 -30.92
C LEU A 131 13.12 3.55 -31.94
#